data_AF-A0A4Q7AM50-F1
#
_entry.id   AF-A0A4Q7AM50-F1
#
_cell.length_a   1.000
_cell.length_b   1.000
_cell.length_c   1.000
_cell.angle_alpha   90.00
_cell.angle_beta   90.00
_cell.angle_gamma   90.00
#
_symmetry.space_group_name_H-M   'P 1'
#
loop_
_entity.id
_entity.type
_entity.pdbx_description
1 polymer ?
#
loop_
_entity_poly.entity_id
_entity_poly.type
_entity_poly.pdbx_seq_one_letter_code
_entity_poly.pdbx_strand_id
1 'polypeptide(L)'
;MKKVILAMLLAVCSSAYAVSVDSVRGSFGFVERGNSYGKMIDVLGNPESSYSHIIHDHKGWPHKAITYTYSLNNSRYEITLVDGAIYSINWER
;
A
#
# COMPACT_ATOMS: atom_id res chain seq x y z
N MET A 1 5.24 -34.49 -27.52
CA MET A 1 4.42 -33.26 -27.65
C MET A 1 3.57 -32.90 -26.41
N LYS A 2 3.30 -33.82 -25.46
CA LYS A 2 2.52 -33.48 -24.25
C LYS A 2 3.27 -32.69 -23.17
N LYS A 3 4.61 -32.80 -23.10
CA LYS A 3 5.41 -32.14 -22.02
C LYS A 3 5.69 -30.65 -22.23
N VAL A 4 5.47 -30.12 -23.44
CA VAL A 4 5.72 -28.70 -23.76
C VAL A 4 4.55 -27.82 -23.31
N ILE A 5 3.33 -28.35 -23.36
CA ILE A 5 2.12 -27.62 -22.96
C ILE A 5 2.11 -27.37 -21.44
N LEU A 6 2.63 -28.31 -20.65
CA LEU A 6 2.70 -28.18 -19.20
C LEU A 6 3.72 -27.10 -18.75
N ALA A 7 4.80 -26.90 -19.49
CA ALA A 7 5.79 -25.86 -19.20
C ALA A 7 5.27 -24.44 -19.49
N MET A 8 4.31 -24.29 -20.43
CA MET A 8 3.67 -23.00 -20.74
C MET A 8 2.62 -22.58 -19.72
N LEU A 9 2.03 -23.53 -18.98
CA LEU A 9 1.03 -23.25 -17.93
C LEU A 9 1.65 -22.77 -16.61
N LEU A 10 2.94 -23.01 -16.38
CA LEU A 10 3.62 -22.64 -15.12
C LEU A 10 4.27 -21.24 -15.14
N ALA A 11 4.30 -20.55 -16.28
CA ALA A 11 5.14 -19.37 -16.46
C ALA A 11 4.43 -18.00 -16.36
N VAL A 12 3.10 -17.94 -16.30
CA VAL A 12 2.38 -16.66 -16.57
C VAL A 12 1.55 -16.13 -15.40
N CYS A 13 1.45 -16.85 -14.29
CA CYS A 13 0.77 -16.34 -13.10
C CYS A 13 1.74 -15.58 -12.18
N SER A 14 2.35 -14.51 -12.69
CA SER A 14 3.03 -13.51 -11.86
C SER A 14 1.99 -12.86 -10.96
N SER A 15 1.87 -13.36 -9.76
CA SER A 15 0.96 -12.84 -8.75
C SER A 15 1.65 -11.64 -8.12
N ALA A 16 1.23 -10.44 -8.52
CA ALA A 16 1.55 -9.22 -7.80
C ALA A 16 0.86 -9.33 -6.43
N TYR A 17 1.63 -9.64 -5.39
CA TYR A 17 1.12 -9.68 -4.03
C TYR A 17 1.41 -8.34 -3.39
N ALA A 18 0.37 -7.64 -2.97
CA ALA A 18 0.51 -6.52 -2.06
C ALA A 18 0.91 -7.07 -0.68
N VAL A 19 2.09 -6.69 -0.19
CA VAL A 19 2.60 -7.11 1.11
C VAL A 19 2.35 -5.97 2.09
N SER A 20 1.75 -6.28 3.24
CA SER A 20 1.60 -5.29 4.32
C SER A 20 2.93 -5.12 5.04
N VAL A 21 3.32 -3.87 5.29
CA VAL A 21 4.56 -3.52 5.98
C VAL A 21 4.25 -2.60 7.16
N ASP A 22 5.10 -2.67 8.19
CA ASP A 22 4.90 -1.89 9.40
C ASP A 22 5.34 -0.42 9.25
N SER A 23 6.29 -0.15 8.36
CA SER A 23 6.81 1.19 8.12
C SER A 23 7.33 1.42 6.70
N VAL A 24 7.40 2.69 6.31
CA VAL A 24 8.00 3.16 5.06
C VAL A 24 9.00 4.25 5.38
N ARG A 25 10.19 4.12 4.80
CA ARG A 25 11.29 5.07 4.98
C ARG A 25 11.28 6.13 3.88
N GLY A 26 11.24 7.40 4.28
CA GLY A 26 11.48 8.56 3.42
C GLY A 26 12.92 9.04 3.52
N SER A 27 13.21 10.18 2.88
CA SER A 27 14.57 10.73 2.80
C SER A 27 15.17 11.09 4.16
N PHE A 28 14.35 11.57 5.10
CA PHE A 28 14.80 12.09 6.40
C PHE A 28 14.16 11.43 7.61
N GLY A 29 13.43 10.32 7.42
CA GLY A 29 12.71 9.65 8.49
C GLY A 29 11.92 8.44 8.02
N PHE A 30 11.00 7.98 8.85
CA PHE A 30 10.07 6.90 8.52
C PHE A 30 8.68 7.22 9.05
N VAL A 31 7.70 6.59 8.42
CA VAL A 31 6.30 6.61 8.82
C VAL A 31 5.86 5.19 9.08
N GLU A 32 4.99 5.02 10.07
CA GLU A 32 4.48 3.72 10.49
C GLU A 32 2.99 3.84 10.83
N ARG A 33 2.34 2.70 11.09
CA ARG A 33 0.93 2.66 11.51
C ARG A 33 0.70 3.58 12.73
N GLY A 34 -0.39 4.34 12.71
CA GLY A 34 -0.80 5.29 13.74
C GLY A 34 -0.16 6.67 13.62
N ASN A 35 0.84 6.86 12.75
CA ASN A 35 1.38 8.20 12.49
C ASN A 35 0.35 9.08 11.77
N SER A 36 0.41 10.39 12.00
CA SER A 36 -0.55 11.35 11.43
C SER A 36 -0.31 11.61 9.94
N TYR A 37 -1.35 12.11 9.26
CA TYR A 37 -1.24 12.63 7.91
C TYR A 37 -0.12 13.67 7.74
N GLY A 38 0.00 14.61 8.68
CA GLY A 38 1.03 15.65 8.63
C GLY A 38 2.43 15.05 8.59
N LYS A 39 2.73 14.13 9.53
CA LYS A 39 4.02 13.43 9.55
C LYS A 39 4.27 12.64 8.27
N MET A 40 3.23 12.02 7.69
CA MET A 40 3.35 11.32 6.42
C MET A 40 3.85 12.23 5.31
N ILE A 41 3.22 13.40 5.15
CA ILE A 41 3.58 14.38 4.12
C ILE A 41 4.96 14.97 4.38
N ASP A 42 5.30 15.24 5.65
CA ASP A 42 6.63 15.78 6.00
C ASP A 42 7.77 14.81 5.66
N VAL A 43 7.54 13.51 5.82
CA VAL A 43 8.57 12.47 5.62
C VAL A 43 8.62 11.94 4.19
N LEU A 44 7.46 11.72 3.57
CA LEU A 44 7.33 11.11 2.24
C LEU A 44 7.11 12.12 1.12
N GLY A 45 6.77 13.36 1.44
CA GLY A 45 6.43 14.39 0.47
C GLY A 45 5.02 14.23 -0.09
N ASN A 46 4.83 14.72 -1.32
CA ASN A 46 3.53 14.66 -1.98
C ASN A 46 3.27 13.27 -2.59
N PRO A 47 2.07 12.72 -2.41
CA PRO A 47 1.66 11.48 -3.06
C PRO A 47 1.47 11.67 -4.56
N GLU A 48 1.64 10.60 -5.33
CA GLU A 48 1.38 10.60 -6.77
C GLU A 48 -0.11 10.69 -7.08
N SER A 49 -0.92 10.01 -6.28
CA SER A 49 -2.37 10.01 -6.39
C SER A 49 -3.03 9.69 -5.06
N SER A 50 -4.33 9.98 -4.97
CA SER A 50 -5.15 9.60 -3.83
C SER A 50 -6.54 9.18 -4.28
N TYR A 51 -7.16 8.27 -3.52
CA TYR A 51 -8.55 7.89 -3.71
C TYR A 51 -9.26 7.72 -2.36
N SER A 52 -10.48 8.22 -2.26
CA SER A 52 -11.32 8.08 -1.08
C SER A 52 -12.23 6.86 -1.22
N HIS A 53 -12.39 6.10 -0.14
CA HIS A 53 -13.27 4.94 -0.09
C HIS A 53 -13.77 4.71 1.34
N ILE A 54 -14.60 3.69 1.53
CA ILE A 54 -15.12 3.29 2.85
C ILE A 54 -14.52 1.93 3.19
N ILE A 55 -13.92 1.82 4.37
CA ILE A 55 -13.53 0.53 4.95
C ILE A 55 -14.50 0.17 6.06
N HIS A 56 -14.64 -1.11 6.36
CA HIS A 56 -15.45 -1.58 7.48
C HIS A 56 -14.53 -2.10 8.58
N ASP A 57 -14.78 -1.70 9.82
CA ASP A 57 -14.07 -2.28 10.96
C ASP A 57 -14.52 -3.72 11.25
N HIS A 58 -13.92 -4.35 12.26
CA HIS A 58 -14.27 -5.72 12.66
C HIS A 58 -15.74 -5.88 13.09
N LYS A 59 -16.38 -4.81 13.54
CA LYS A 59 -17.80 -4.78 13.92
C LYS A 59 -18.71 -4.39 12.75
N GLY A 60 -18.16 -4.16 11.57
CA GLY A 60 -18.89 -3.79 10.36
C GLY A 60 -19.24 -2.30 10.26
N TRP A 61 -18.66 -1.42 11.09
CA TRP A 61 -18.94 0.01 10.98
C TRP A 61 -18.16 0.64 9.83
N PRO A 62 -18.81 1.47 9.00
CA PRO A 62 -18.14 2.15 7.91
C PRO A 62 -17.28 3.30 8.41
N HIS A 63 -16.03 3.34 7.96
CA HIS A 63 -15.06 4.40 8.22
C HIS A 63 -14.59 5.00 6.92
N LYS A 64 -14.53 6.34 6.85
CA LYS A 64 -14.00 7.03 5.68
C LYS A 64 -12.48 6.84 5.64
N ALA A 65 -12.00 6.28 4.55
CA ALA A 65 -10.58 6.07 4.31
C ALA A 65 -10.12 6.84 3.07
N ILE A 66 -8.86 7.28 3.09
CA ILE A 66 -8.18 7.84 1.93
C ILE A 66 -6.89 7.08 1.75
N THR A 67 -6.68 6.50 0.57
CA THR A 67 -5.42 5.85 0.25
C THR A 67 -4.60 6.70 -0.69
N TYR A 68 -3.34 6.85 -0.34
CA TYR A 68 -2.33 7.60 -1.08
C TYR A 68 -1.34 6.64 -1.73
N THR A 69 -1.05 6.87 -2.99
CA THR A 69 -0.04 6.10 -3.73
C THR A 69 1.28 6.86 -3.76
N TYR A 70 2.38 6.17 -3.47
CA TYR A 70 3.74 6.68 -3.61
C TYR A 70 4.60 5.70 -4.40
N SER A 71 5.47 6.19 -5.29
CA SER A 71 6.58 5.39 -5.83
C SER A 71 7.86 5.77 -5.11
N LEU A 72 8.38 4.85 -4.30
CA LEU A 72 9.59 5.04 -3.50
C LEU A 72 10.55 3.89 -3.80
N ASN A 73 11.80 4.22 -4.15
CA ASN A 73 12.86 3.24 -4.40
C ASN A 73 12.43 2.10 -5.37
N ASN A 74 11.77 2.47 -6.47
CA ASN A 74 11.28 1.53 -7.49
C ASN A 74 10.18 0.56 -7.01
N SER A 75 9.53 0.87 -5.89
CA SER A 75 8.38 0.13 -5.36
C SER A 75 7.18 1.06 -5.17
N ARG A 76 5.99 0.52 -5.45
CA ARG A 76 4.74 1.24 -5.28
C ARG A 76 4.19 0.96 -3.88
N TYR A 77 3.93 2.02 -3.12
CA TYR A 77 3.34 1.97 -1.79
C TYR A 77 1.93 2.53 -1.83
N GLU A 78 1.02 1.84 -1.16
CA GLU A 78 -0.32 2.31 -0.85
C GLU A 78 -0.44 2.52 0.66
N ILE A 79 -0.65 3.77 1.06
CA ILE A 79 -0.79 4.16 2.46
C ILE A 79 -2.23 4.60 2.69
N THR A 80 -2.96 3.84 3.50
CA THR A 80 -4.36 4.11 3.83
C THR A 80 -4.44 4.88 5.14
N LEU A 81 -5.16 6.00 5.10
CA LEU A 81 -5.49 6.80 6.27
C LEU A 81 -6.94 6.63 6.66
N VAL A 82 -7.17 6.54 7.96
CA VAL A 82 -8.49 6.51 8.60
C VAL A 82 -8.44 7.48 9.76
N ASP A 83 -9.45 8.36 9.86
CA ASP A 83 -9.54 9.37 10.93
C ASP A 83 -8.27 10.22 11.13
N GLY A 84 -7.53 10.47 10.03
CA GLY A 84 -6.32 11.31 10.03
C GLY A 84 -5.02 10.60 10.43
N ALA A 85 -5.07 9.29 10.70
CA ALA A 85 -3.90 8.48 11.03
C ALA A 85 -3.69 7.35 10.02
N ILE A 86 -2.44 6.92 9.86
CA ILE A 86 -2.08 5.79 9.00
C ILE A 86 -2.66 4.51 9.59
N TYR A 87 -3.55 3.87 8.86
CA TYR A 87 -4.19 2.61 9.22
C TYR A 87 -3.40 1.41 8.67
N SER A 88 -2.99 1.48 7.40
CA SER A 88 -2.22 0.42 6.75
C SER A 88 -1.22 0.98 5.77
N ILE A 89 -0.13 0.24 5.60
CA ILE A 89 0.86 0.48 4.57
C ILE A 89 1.07 -0.83 3.82
N ASN A 90 0.88 -0.80 2.51
CA ASN A 90 1.08 -1.93 1.63
C ASN A 90 2.07 -1.53 0.54
N TRP A 91 2.89 -2.48 0.08
CA TRP A 91 3.71 -2.27 -1.10
C TRP A 91 3.50 -3.38 -2.12
N GLU A 92 3.54 -3.02 -3.39
CA GLU A 92 3.50 -3.94 -4.51
C GLU A 92 4.92 -4.07 -5.08
N ARG A 93 5.33 -5.32 -5.32
CA ARG A 93 6.61 -5.68 -5.93
C ARG A 93 6.40 -6.21 -7.34
#